data_AF-A0A9E6CGV4-F1
#
_entry.id   AF-A0A9E6CGV4-F1
#
_cell.length_a   1.000
_cell.length_b   1.000
_cell.length_c   1.000
_cell.angle_alpha   90.00
_cell.angle_beta   90.00
_cell.angle_gamma   90.00
#
_symmetry.space_group_name_H-M   'P 1'
#
loop_
_entity.id
_entity.type
_entity.pdbx_description
1 polymer ?
#
loop_
_entity_poly.entity_id
_entity_poly.type
_entity_poly.pdbx_seq_one_letter_code
_entity_poly.pdbx_strand_id
1 'polypeptide(L)'
;MAGYPAHENAAKILENLREALAKAEGENKAKIESLIANLDPIKDNRTFMRTQKAEKMTAVALEDSEALKNNPSDAEKIAALDAVINELVERVRTMVIRMT
;
A
#
# COMPACT_ATOMS: atom_id res chain seq x y z
N MET A 1 21.52 -2.68 -11.29
CA MET A 1 20.37 -3.54 -10.94
C MET A 1 19.13 -2.78 -11.31
N ALA A 2 18.24 -3.34 -12.14
CA ALA A 2 16.92 -2.73 -12.31
C ALA A 2 16.26 -2.79 -10.93
N GLY A 3 16.13 -1.64 -10.26
CA GLY A 3 15.43 -1.54 -8.99
C GLY A 3 14.03 -2.10 -9.17
N TYR A 4 13.47 -2.68 -8.11
CA TYR A 4 12.06 -3.07 -8.10
C TYR A 4 11.31 -1.97 -7.36
N PRO A 5 11.05 -0.81 -8.02
CA PRO A 5 10.54 0.38 -7.36
C PRO A 5 9.23 0.11 -6.61
N ALA A 6 8.39 -0.83 -7.09
CA ALA A 6 7.13 -1.12 -6.41
C ALA A 6 7.32 -1.74 -5.02
N HIS A 7 8.32 -2.61 -4.83
CA HIS A 7 8.63 -3.18 -3.52
C HIS A 7 9.17 -2.08 -2.58
N GLU A 8 10.07 -1.24 -3.08
CA GLU A 8 10.64 -0.12 -2.32
C GLU A 8 9.55 0.89 -1.93
N ASN A 9 8.66 1.23 -2.86
CA ASN A 9 7.49 2.08 -2.63
C ASN A 9 6.54 1.44 -1.61
N ALA A 10 6.23 0.15 -1.72
CA ALA A 10 5.37 -0.54 -0.75
C ALA A 10 5.97 -0.53 0.65
N ALA A 11 7.29 -0.74 0.79
CA ALA A 11 7.98 -0.61 2.07
C ALA A 11 7.87 0.82 2.62
N LYS A 12 8.00 1.84 1.76
CA LYS A 12 7.88 3.25 2.17
C LYS A 12 6.45 3.64 2.55
N ILE A 13 5.45 3.15 1.82
CA ILE A 13 4.03 3.30 2.16
C ILE A 13 3.76 2.72 3.55
N LEU A 14 4.30 1.53 3.86
CA LEU A 14 4.14 0.92 5.19
C LEU A 14 4.80 1.74 6.30
N GLU A 15 5.97 2.32 6.04
CA GLU A 15 6.63 3.25 6.97
C GLU A 15 5.73 4.46 7.24
N ASN A 16 5.23 5.11 6.17
CA ASN A 16 4.34 6.27 6.27
C ASN A 16 3.03 5.95 6.99
N LEU A 17 2.41 4.80 6.70
CA LEU A 17 1.19 4.35 7.37
C LEU A 17 1.42 4.05 8.85
N ARG A 18 2.57 3.48 9.23
CA ARG A 18 2.92 3.26 10.65
C ARG A 18 3.13 4.58 11.39
N GLU A 19 3.73 5.57 10.74
CA GLU A 19 3.84 6.92 11.31
C GLU A 19 2.48 7.62 11.44
N ALA A 20 1.61 7.48 10.43
CA ALA A 20 0.24 7.99 10.48
C ALA A 20 -0.56 7.30 11.59
N LEU A 21 -0.41 5.98 11.73
CA LEU A 21 -1.07 5.16 12.75
C LEU A 21 -0.75 5.64 14.17
N ALA A 22 0.50 6.02 14.44
CA ALA A 22 0.92 6.54 15.74
C ALA A 22 0.22 7.84 16.13
N LYS A 23 -0.34 8.58 15.15
CA LYS A 23 -1.05 9.85 15.34
C LYS A 23 -2.57 9.72 15.13
N ALA A 24 -3.04 8.59 14.61
CA ALA A 24 -4.44 8.36 14.28
C ALA A 24 -5.24 7.89 15.49
N GLU A 25 -6.49 8.33 15.59
CA GLU A 25 -7.43 7.93 16.63
C GLU A 25 -8.75 7.43 16.04
N GLY A 26 -9.51 6.68 16.83
CA GLY A 26 -10.86 6.22 16.47
C GLY A 26 -10.92 5.36 15.20
N GLU A 27 -11.91 5.64 14.35
CA GLU A 27 -12.19 4.86 13.13
C GLU A 27 -11.05 4.93 12.10
N ASN A 28 -10.40 6.10 11.98
CA ASN A 28 -9.29 6.28 11.04
C ASN A 28 -8.08 5.43 11.41
N LYS A 29 -7.84 5.23 12.72
CA LYS A 29 -6.82 4.30 13.21
C LYS A 29 -7.09 2.88 12.71
N ALA A 30 -8.31 2.37 12.89
CA ALA A 30 -8.69 1.04 12.45
C ALA A 30 -8.58 0.86 10.92
N LYS A 31 -8.92 1.90 10.15
CA LYS A 31 -8.73 1.90 8.69
C LYS A 31 -7.25 1.80 8.32
N ILE A 32 -6.38 2.61 8.94
CA ILE A 32 -4.94 2.57 8.69
C ILE A 32 -4.34 1.21 9.08
N GLU A 33 -4.77 0.61 10.20
CA GLU A 33 -4.35 -0.75 10.60
C GLU A 33 -4.72 -1.79 9.54
N SER A 34 -5.94 -1.69 8.98
CA SER A 34 -6.39 -2.57 7.90
C SER A 34 -5.55 -2.41 6.62
N LEU A 35 -5.19 -1.17 6.25
CA LEU A 35 -4.33 -0.92 5.09
C LEU A 35 -2.95 -1.58 5.26
N ILE A 36 -2.35 -1.45 6.45
CA ILE A 36 -1.07 -2.09 6.78
C ILE A 36 -1.20 -3.61 6.71
N ALA A 37 -2.23 -4.20 7.31
CA ALA A 37 -2.46 -5.64 7.33
C ALA A 37 -2.65 -6.24 5.93
N ASN A 38 -3.23 -5.47 5.00
CA ASN A 38 -3.42 -5.90 3.62
C ASN A 38 -2.13 -5.77 2.77
N LEU A 39 -1.35 -4.70 2.96
CA LEU A 39 -0.17 -4.43 2.15
C LEU A 39 1.08 -5.22 2.60
N ASP A 40 1.28 -5.39 3.92
CA ASP A 40 2.49 -6.03 4.47
C ASP A 40 2.76 -7.45 3.94
N PRO A 41 1.75 -8.34 3.83
CA PRO A 41 1.96 -9.70 3.32
C PRO A 41 2.30 -9.77 1.83
N ILE A 42 1.95 -8.73 1.05
CA ILE A 42 2.08 -8.74 -0.42
C ILE A 42 3.25 -7.89 -0.94
N LYS A 43 3.84 -7.03 -0.09
CA LYS A 43 4.90 -6.09 -0.49
C LYS A 43 6.11 -6.77 -1.16
N ASP A 44 6.40 -8.01 -0.78
CA ASP A 44 7.54 -8.81 -1.27
C ASP A 44 7.16 -9.78 -2.41
N ASN A 45 5.93 -9.71 -2.93
CA ASN A 45 5.47 -10.62 -3.97
C ASN A 45 6.30 -10.46 -5.26
N ARG A 46 7.14 -11.44 -5.56
CA ARG A 46 8.11 -11.39 -6.67
C ARG A 46 7.47 -11.43 -8.06
N THR A 47 6.21 -11.84 -8.18
CA THR A 47 5.55 -11.99 -9.47
C THR A 47 4.94 -10.66 -9.91
N PHE A 48 4.07 -10.08 -9.09
CA PHE A 48 3.36 -8.86 -9.44
C PHE A 48 4.17 -7.59 -9.15
N MET A 49 4.88 -7.51 -8.02
CA MET A 49 5.60 -6.29 -7.60
C MET A 49 6.80 -5.95 -8.49
N ARG A 50 7.14 -6.82 -9.45
CA ARG A 50 8.19 -6.55 -10.46
C ARG A 50 7.64 -6.02 -11.77
N THR A 51 6.34 -5.77 -11.84
CA THR A 51 5.68 -5.27 -13.06
C THR A 51 5.60 -3.74 -13.07
N GLN A 52 5.62 -3.15 -14.26
CA GLN A 52 5.37 -1.71 -14.44
C GLN A 52 3.98 -1.30 -13.92
N LYS A 53 3.01 -2.22 -13.91
CA LYS A 53 1.69 -1.94 -13.37
C LYS A 53 1.75 -1.73 -11.85
N ALA A 54 2.43 -2.62 -11.13
CA ALA A 54 2.64 -2.46 -9.69
C ALA A 54 3.44 -1.18 -9.38
N GLU A 55 4.45 -0.87 -10.19
CA GLU A 55 5.21 0.38 -10.05
C GLU A 55 4.31 1.62 -10.15
N LYS A 56 3.47 1.73 -11.18
CA LYS A 56 2.54 2.86 -11.32
C LYS A 56 1.55 2.97 -10.15
N MET A 57 0.99 1.84 -9.72
CA MET A 57 0.03 1.81 -8.61
C MET A 57 0.69 2.26 -7.29
N THR A 58 1.86 1.70 -6.98
CA THR A 58 2.59 2.03 -5.76
C THR A 58 3.16 3.46 -5.77
N ALA A 59 3.49 4.02 -6.94
CA ALA A 59 3.92 5.42 -7.05
C ALA A 59 2.79 6.38 -6.67
N VAL A 60 1.57 6.15 -7.18
CA VAL A 60 0.39 6.97 -6.80
C VAL A 60 0.09 6.81 -5.31
N ALA A 61 0.09 5.57 -4.80
CA ALA A 61 -0.14 5.33 -3.37
C ALA A 61 0.94 5.94 -2.46
N LEU A 62 2.18 6.09 -2.96
CA LEU A 62 3.25 6.70 -2.18
C LEU A 62 2.92 8.17 -1.86
N GLU A 63 2.49 8.94 -2.84
CA GLU A 63 2.10 10.35 -2.66
C GLU A 63 0.95 10.48 -1.64
N ASP A 64 -0.06 9.61 -1.73
CA ASP A 64 -1.18 9.62 -0.78
C ASP A 64 -0.75 9.21 0.65
N SER A 65 0.21 8.28 0.76
CA SER A 65 0.75 7.86 2.06
C SER A 65 1.57 8.98 2.74
N GLU A 66 2.30 9.78 1.96
CA GLU A 66 3.05 10.93 2.48
C GLU A 66 2.11 12.03 3.00
N ALA A 67 0.96 12.23 2.35
CA ALA A 67 -0.08 13.11 2.86
C ALA A 67 -0.64 12.62 4.21
N LEU A 68 -0.94 11.31 4.33
CA LEU A 68 -1.46 10.74 5.58
C LEU A 68 -0.48 10.78 6.74
N LYS A 69 0.82 10.66 6.48
CA LYS A 69 1.86 10.82 7.52
C LYS A 69 1.74 12.16 8.26
N ASN A 70 1.30 13.21 7.56
CA ASN A 70 1.12 14.55 8.11
C ASN A 70 -0.33 14.83 8.57
N ASN A 71 -1.32 14.23 7.90
CA ASN A 71 -2.73 14.35 8.24
C ASN A 71 -3.42 12.97 8.29
N PRO A 72 -3.34 12.25 9.42
CA PRO A 72 -3.87 10.88 9.53
C PRO A 72 -5.40 10.82 9.52
N SER A 73 -6.08 11.96 9.59
CA SER A 73 -7.55 12.07 9.52
C SER A 73 -8.09 12.32 8.11
N ASP A 74 -7.22 12.38 7.09
CA ASP A 74 -7.64 12.62 5.72
C ASP A 74 -8.38 11.42 5.12
N ALA A 75 -9.72 11.48 5.17
CA ALA A 75 -10.58 10.39 4.71
C ALA A 75 -10.46 10.14 3.20
N GLU A 76 -10.18 11.17 2.39
CA GLU A 76 -10.02 11.03 0.94
C GLU A 76 -8.76 10.23 0.62
N LYS A 77 -7.66 10.52 1.33
CA LYS A 77 -6.39 9.80 1.18
C LYS A 77 -6.46 8.37 1.71
N ILE A 78 -7.17 8.13 2.81
CA ILE A 78 -7.45 6.77 3.30
C ILE A 78 -8.22 5.97 2.24
N ALA A 79 -9.28 6.54 1.65
CA ALA A 79 -10.07 5.85 0.64
C ALA A 79 -9.29 5.59 -0.66
N ALA A 80 -8.47 6.54 -1.09
CA ALA A 80 -7.60 6.36 -2.26
C ALA A 80 -6.60 5.22 -2.05
N LEU A 81 -5.95 5.17 -0.89
CA LEU A 81 -5.04 4.08 -0.54
C LEU A 81 -5.75 2.74 -0.43
N ASP A 82 -6.95 2.70 0.14
CA ASP A 82 -7.75 1.48 0.23
C ASP A 82 -8.05 0.90 -1.15
N ALA A 83 -8.48 1.74 -2.10
CA ALA A 83 -8.75 1.31 -3.47
C ALA A 83 -7.50 0.73 -4.14
N VAL A 84 -6.35 1.40 -4.01
CA VAL A 84 -5.09 0.94 -4.63
C VAL A 84 -4.60 -0.34 -3.98
N ILE A 85 -4.57 -0.42 -2.65
CA ILE A 85 -4.10 -1.59 -1.91
C ILE A 85 -5.00 -2.81 -2.19
N ASN A 86 -6.31 -2.62 -2.26
CA ASN A 86 -7.24 -3.70 -2.62
C ASN A 86 -7.00 -4.21 -4.05
N GLU A 87 -6.73 -3.33 -5.02
CA GLU A 87 -6.35 -3.79 -6.35
C GLU A 87 -4.98 -4.51 -6.33
N LEU A 88 -3.99 -4.03 -5.56
CA LEU A 88 -2.70 -4.73 -5.43
C LEU A 88 -2.89 -6.16 -4.88
N VAL A 89 -3.68 -6.30 -3.82
CA VAL A 89 -4.01 -7.62 -3.22
C VAL A 89 -4.67 -8.53 -4.23
N GLU A 90 -5.67 -8.04 -4.97
CA GLU A 90 -6.38 -8.85 -5.97
C GLU A 90 -5.48 -9.28 -7.12
N ARG A 91 -4.58 -8.40 -7.58
CA ARG A 91 -3.59 -8.73 -8.62
C ARG A 91 -2.61 -9.81 -8.14
N VAL A 92 -2.17 -9.72 -6.89
CA VAL A 92 -1.32 -10.75 -6.28
C VAL A 92 -2.09 -12.07 -6.16
N ARG A 93 -3.33 -12.06 -5.66
CA ARG A 93 -4.17 -13.27 -5.55
C ARG A 93 -4.41 -13.94 -6.90
N THR A 94 -4.81 -13.18 -7.91
CA THR A 94 -5.08 -13.72 -9.26
C THR A 94 -3.83 -14.29 -9.93
N MET A 95 -2.64 -13.73 -9.66
CA MET A 95 -1.38 -14.33 -10.13
C MET A 95 -1.03 -15.63 -9.39
N VAL A 96 -1.29 -15.70 -8.07
CA VAL A 96 -1.08 -16.95 -7.31
C VAL A 96 -1.97 -18.07 -7.87
N ILE A 97 -3.26 -17.79 -8.12
CA ILE A 97 -4.21 -18.79 -8.67
C ILE A 97 -3.81 -19.26 -10.08
N ARG A 98 -3.23 -18.40 -10.92
CA ARG A 98 -2.78 -18.79 -12.27
C ARG A 98 -1.49 -19.60 -12.30
N MET A 99 -0.75 -19.63 -11.18
CA MET A 99 0.52 -20.36 -11.06
C MET A 99 0.37 -21.71 -10.34
N THR A 100 -0.78 -21.97 -9.72
CA THR A 100 -1.17 -23.25 -9.09
C THR A 100 -1.97 -24.10 -10.06
#